data_AF-A6K7J7-F1
#
_entry.id   AF-A6K7J7-F1
#
_cell.length_a   1.000
_cell.length_b   1.000
_cell.length_c   1.000
_cell.angle_alpha   90.00
_cell.angle_beta   90.00
_cell.angle_gamma   90.00
#
_symmetry.space_group_name_H-M   'P 1'
#
loop_
_entity.id
_entity.type
_entity.pdbx_description
1 polymer ?
#
loop_
_entity_poly.entity_id
_entity_poly.type
_entity_poly.pdbx_seq_one_letter_code
_entity_poly.pdbx_strand_id
1 'polypeptide(L)'
;MCTCPWCFLLIRRILWLSIRGKEADIWSMFHFSTPLPQTTGGFLSFILGLVLPLAYGFQPDMVLMALGPAHGLQNAQAALLAAMLRSPVGGRILALVEEESILQLARTLAQVLHGETPPSLGPFSMASPEEIQALMFLKAQLEPRWKLLQVAAPPP
;
A
#
# COMPACT_ATOMS: atom_id res chain seq x y z
N MET A 1 1.02 -30.22 12.65
CA MET A 1 2.19 -29.57 12.04
C MET A 1 2.53 -30.33 10.77
N CYS A 2 2.17 -29.81 9.60
CA CYS A 2 2.45 -30.48 8.33
C CYS A 2 3.74 -29.91 7.72
N THR A 3 4.79 -30.72 7.69
CA THR A 3 6.12 -30.43 7.13
C THR A 3 6.22 -30.88 5.68
N CYS A 4 5.32 -30.39 4.81
CA CYS A 4 5.43 -30.60 3.37
C CYS A 4 6.05 -29.34 2.73
N PRO A 5 7.26 -29.43 2.14
CA PRO A 5 7.88 -28.29 1.43
C PRO A 5 7.02 -27.83 0.23
N TRP A 6 6.17 -28.71 -0.31
CA TRP A 6 5.23 -28.43 -1.39
C TRP A 6 3.96 -27.70 -0.95
N CYS A 7 3.57 -27.75 0.34
CA CYS A 7 2.41 -27.00 0.84
C CYS A 7 2.69 -25.49 0.89
N PHE A 8 3.93 -25.07 1.13
CA PHE A 8 4.32 -23.66 1.09
C PHE A 8 4.24 -23.09 -0.33
N LEU A 9 4.55 -23.89 -1.36
CA LEU A 9 4.52 -23.48 -2.77
C LEU A 9 3.09 -23.31 -3.34
N LEU A 10 2.08 -23.95 -2.74
CA LEU A 10 0.72 -23.99 -3.27
C LEU A 10 -0.22 -22.91 -2.71
N ILE A 11 0.20 -22.16 -1.69
CA ILE A 11 -0.59 -21.06 -1.11
C ILE A 11 -0.08 -19.74 -1.70
N ARG A 12 -0.22 -19.57 -3.01
CA ARG A 12 -0.08 -18.24 -3.63
C ARG A 12 -1.32 -17.42 -3.29
N ARG A 13 -1.32 -16.78 -2.12
CA ARG A 13 -2.32 -15.75 -1.80
C ARG A 13 -1.97 -14.50 -2.60
N ILE A 14 -2.97 -13.71 -2.96
CA ILE A 14 -2.80 -12.40 -3.59
C ILE A 14 -3.44 -11.40 -2.65
N LEU A 15 -2.68 -10.39 -2.22
CA LEU A 15 -3.20 -9.23 -1.52
C LEU A 15 -3.44 -8.13 -2.54
N TRP A 16 -4.70 -7.82 -2.79
CA TRP A 16 -5.15 -6.76 -3.67
C TRP A 16 -5.57 -5.54 -2.86
N LEU A 17 -4.79 -4.47 -2.98
CA LEU A 17 -5.10 -3.16 -2.44
C LEU A 17 -5.38 -2.21 -3.61
N SER A 18 -6.59 -1.65 -3.66
CA SER A 18 -6.96 -0.64 -4.65
C SER A 18 -7.07 0.73 -3.99
N ILE A 19 -6.21 1.68 -4.38
CA ILE A 19 -6.35 3.08 -3.97
C ILE A 19 -7.18 3.78 -5.04
N ARG A 20 -8.51 3.75 -4.88
CA ARG A 20 -9.45 4.34 -5.84
C ARG A 20 -10.76 4.67 -5.13
N GLY A 21 -11.43 5.73 -5.59
CA GLY A 21 -12.79 6.05 -5.21
C GLY A 21 -12.87 7.02 -4.02
N LYS A 22 -14.11 7.29 -3.59
CA LYS A 22 -14.41 8.21 -2.48
C LYS A 22 -14.56 7.50 -1.14
N GLU A 23 -14.81 6.20 -1.13
CA GLU A 23 -15.12 5.42 0.06
C GLU A 23 -14.24 4.17 0.16
N ALA A 24 -14.01 3.72 1.39
CA ALA A 24 -13.36 2.46 1.68
C ALA A 24 -14.35 1.30 1.50
N ASP A 25 -13.96 0.28 0.76
CA ASP A 25 -14.77 -0.92 0.55
C ASP A 25 -13.94 -2.18 0.79
N ILE A 26 -14.53 -3.22 1.36
CA ILE A 26 -13.85 -4.47 1.69
C ILE A 26 -14.64 -5.62 1.07
N TRP A 27 -14.09 -6.19 0.01
CA TRP A 27 -14.68 -7.36 -0.65
C TRP A 27 -14.17 -8.66 -0.04
N SER A 28 -12.94 -8.66 0.46
CA SER A 28 -12.40 -9.73 1.32
C SER A 28 -11.21 -9.25 2.14
N MET A 29 -10.70 -10.12 3.00
CA MET A 29 -9.54 -9.83 3.85
C MET A 29 -8.22 -9.67 3.09
N PHE A 30 -8.20 -10.09 1.82
CA PHE A 30 -7.08 -9.89 0.89
C PHE A 30 -7.48 -9.01 -0.29
N HIS A 31 -8.68 -8.41 -0.27
CA HIS A 31 -9.17 -7.56 -1.34
C HIS A 31 -9.98 -6.41 -0.75
N PHE A 32 -9.38 -5.24 -0.69
CA PHE A 32 -10.05 -4.04 -0.20
C PHE A 32 -9.60 -2.82 -1.00
N SER A 33 -10.47 -1.82 -1.03
CA SER A 33 -10.23 -0.52 -1.61
C SER A 33 -10.20 0.54 -0.51
N THR A 34 -9.45 1.60 -0.79
CA THR A 34 -9.24 2.67 0.16
C THR A 34 -9.42 3.99 -0.57
N PRO A 35 -10.02 5.00 0.08
CA PRO A 35 -10.24 6.28 -0.56
C PRO A 35 -8.91 6.90 -0.94
N LEU A 36 -8.91 7.66 -2.03
CA LEU A 36 -7.74 8.37 -2.48
C LEU A 36 -7.37 9.45 -1.45
N PRO A 37 -6.14 9.44 -0.90
CA PRO A 37 -5.71 10.46 0.05
C PRO A 37 -5.72 11.84 -0.60
N GLN A 38 -6.37 12.80 0.06
CA GLN A 38 -6.46 14.20 -0.37
C GLN A 38 -5.33 15.03 0.25
N THR A 39 -4.81 14.59 1.40
CA THR A 39 -3.75 15.29 2.12
C THR A 39 -2.48 14.46 2.23
N THR A 40 -1.32 15.11 2.36
CA THR A 40 -0.04 14.45 2.62
C THR A 40 -0.09 13.62 3.91
N GLY A 41 -0.75 14.13 4.95
CA GLY A 41 -0.95 13.45 6.22
C GLY A 41 -1.87 12.23 6.10
N GLY A 42 -2.95 12.32 5.33
CA GLY A 42 -3.82 11.19 5.03
C GLY A 42 -3.07 10.09 4.29
N PHE A 43 -2.28 10.46 3.28
CA PHE A 43 -1.44 9.53 2.51
C PHE A 43 -0.43 8.80 3.40
N LEU A 44 0.32 9.54 4.23
CA LEU A 44 1.28 8.95 5.15
C LEU A 44 0.62 8.08 6.22
N SER A 45 -0.50 8.54 6.79
CA SER A 45 -1.27 7.77 7.78
C SER A 45 -1.75 6.45 7.19
N PHE A 46 -2.19 6.49 5.94
CA PHE A 46 -2.64 5.32 5.21
C PHE A 46 -1.50 4.32 4.95
N ILE A 47 -0.36 4.79 4.44
CA ILE A 47 0.77 3.92 4.15
C ILE A 47 1.34 3.30 5.42
N LEU A 48 1.62 4.13 6.42
CA LEU A 48 2.30 3.70 7.65
C LEU A 48 1.36 2.92 8.56
N GLY A 49 0.08 3.30 8.61
CA GLY A 49 -0.91 2.72 9.49
C GLY A 49 -1.65 1.51 8.93
N LEU A 50 -1.57 1.26 7.62
CA LEU A 50 -2.26 0.14 6.97
C LEU A 50 -1.38 -0.59 5.95
N VAL A 51 -0.92 0.08 4.89
CA VAL A 51 -0.27 -0.60 3.75
C VAL A 51 1.00 -1.34 4.16
N LEU A 52 1.89 -0.69 4.91
CA LEU A 52 3.13 -1.32 5.36
C LEU A 52 2.87 -2.46 6.35
N PRO A 53 2.07 -2.30 7.42
CA PRO A 53 1.72 -3.42 8.29
C PRO A 53 1.17 -4.63 7.53
N LEU A 54 0.32 -4.40 6.52
CA LEU A 54 -0.19 -5.47 5.68
C LEU A 54 0.89 -6.10 4.80
N ALA A 55 1.73 -5.31 4.14
CA ALA A 55 2.82 -5.81 3.30
C ALA A 55 3.82 -6.64 4.12
N TYR A 56 4.22 -6.17 5.31
CA TYR A 56 5.11 -6.92 6.20
C TYR A 56 4.45 -8.17 6.79
N GLY A 57 3.15 -8.11 7.10
CA GLY A 57 2.41 -9.26 7.61
C GLY A 57 2.13 -10.33 6.55
N PHE A 58 1.99 -9.89 5.29
CA PHE A 58 1.74 -10.75 4.14
C PHE A 58 3.02 -11.42 3.62
N GLN A 59 4.16 -10.74 3.74
CA GLN A 59 5.46 -11.16 3.21
C GLN A 59 5.41 -11.53 1.72
N PRO A 60 5.06 -10.59 0.82
CA PRO A 60 4.93 -10.89 -0.59
C PRO A 60 6.27 -11.28 -1.21
N ASP A 61 6.25 -12.30 -2.09
CA ASP A 61 7.41 -12.59 -2.93
C ASP A 61 7.65 -11.50 -3.97
N MET A 62 6.60 -10.76 -4.37
CA MET A 62 6.62 -9.71 -5.38
C MET A 62 5.49 -8.70 -5.11
N VAL A 63 5.73 -7.42 -5.37
CA VAL A 63 4.67 -6.39 -5.44
C VAL A 63 4.40 -6.03 -6.90
N LEU A 64 3.12 -6.01 -7.28
CA LEU A 64 2.65 -5.41 -8.51
C LEU A 64 1.99 -4.06 -8.20
N MET A 65 2.49 -2.99 -8.79
CA MET A 65 1.90 -1.65 -8.69
C MET A 65 1.33 -1.28 -10.06
N ALA A 66 -0.01 -1.22 -10.18
CA ALA A 66 -0.68 -0.81 -11.40
C ALA A 66 -1.21 0.63 -11.27
N LEU A 67 -0.64 1.55 -12.04
CA LEU A 67 -0.99 2.97 -12.08
C LEU A 67 -1.63 3.27 -13.43
N GLY A 68 -2.97 3.24 -13.45
CA GLY A 68 -3.75 3.62 -14.62
C GLY A 68 -3.94 5.14 -14.75
N PRO A 69 -4.57 5.62 -15.82
CA PRO A 69 -4.66 7.05 -16.12
C PRO A 69 -5.51 7.84 -15.09
N ALA A 70 -6.33 7.13 -14.30
CA ALA A 70 -7.16 7.69 -13.23
C ALA A 70 -6.71 7.23 -11.82
N HIS A 71 -5.42 6.93 -11.62
CA HIS A 71 -4.88 6.49 -10.33
C HIS A 71 -4.93 7.57 -9.24
N GLY A 72 -4.95 8.85 -9.62
CA GLY A 72 -5.19 9.98 -8.73
C GLY A 72 -4.08 10.31 -7.73
N LEU A 73 -3.04 9.48 -7.62
CA LEU A 73 -1.86 9.79 -6.81
C LEU A 73 -0.99 10.81 -7.52
N GLN A 74 -0.32 11.65 -6.74
CA GLN A 74 0.74 12.50 -7.28
C GLN A 74 1.98 11.65 -7.59
N ASN A 75 2.80 12.07 -8.57
CA ASN A 75 4.03 11.36 -8.94
C ASN A 75 4.95 11.09 -7.73
N ALA A 76 5.08 12.06 -6.81
CA ALA A 76 5.89 11.91 -5.61
C ALA A 76 5.31 10.89 -4.61
N GLN A 77 3.97 10.81 -4.52
CA GLN A 77 3.29 9.83 -3.69
C GLN A 77 3.48 8.42 -4.25
N ALA A 78 3.27 8.22 -5.56
CA ALA A 78 3.51 6.93 -6.21
C ALA A 78 4.97 6.46 -6.06
N ALA A 79 5.92 7.39 -6.25
CA ALA A 79 7.34 7.14 -6.04
C ALA A 79 7.67 6.74 -4.59
N LEU A 80 7.17 7.48 -3.59
CA LEU A 80 7.40 7.13 -2.19
C LEU A 80 6.81 5.76 -1.82
N LEU A 81 5.60 5.46 -2.31
CA LEU A 81 4.97 4.17 -2.08
C LEU A 81 5.83 3.02 -2.64
N ALA A 82 6.36 3.19 -3.86
CA ALA A 82 7.26 2.22 -4.47
C ALA A 82 8.56 2.06 -3.66
N ALA A 83 9.14 3.16 -3.16
CA ALA A 83 10.32 3.13 -2.30
C ALA A 83 10.08 2.31 -1.03
N MET A 84 8.98 2.59 -0.34
CA MET A 84 8.66 1.97 0.95
C MET A 84 8.32 0.49 0.82
N LEU A 85 7.63 0.12 -0.27
CA LEU A 85 7.30 -1.27 -0.56
C LEU A 85 8.51 -2.10 -1.01
N ARG A 86 9.65 -1.49 -1.34
CA ARG A 86 10.86 -2.22 -1.76
C ARG A 86 11.43 -3.09 -0.65
N SER A 87 11.33 -2.62 0.59
CA SER A 87 11.85 -3.28 1.79
C SER A 87 11.19 -4.64 2.07
N PRO A 88 9.85 -4.77 2.17
CA PRO A 88 9.20 -6.04 2.48
C PRO A 88 9.40 -7.15 1.43
N VAL A 89 9.82 -6.82 0.20
CA VAL A 89 9.90 -7.78 -0.93
C VAL A 89 11.31 -8.00 -1.48
N GLY A 90 12.34 -7.55 -0.77
CA GLY A 90 13.73 -7.71 -1.19
C GLY A 90 14.00 -7.11 -2.58
N GLY A 91 13.33 -6.02 -2.95
CA GLY A 91 13.53 -5.35 -4.23
C GLY A 91 12.67 -5.79 -5.41
N ARG A 92 11.84 -6.83 -5.28
CA ARG A 92 11.02 -7.35 -6.38
C ARG A 92 9.69 -6.60 -6.52
N ILE A 93 9.73 -5.44 -7.18
CA ILE A 93 8.54 -4.65 -7.52
C ILE A 93 8.43 -4.55 -9.05
N LEU A 94 7.23 -4.81 -9.57
CA LEU A 94 6.87 -4.52 -10.95
C LEU A 94 5.85 -3.36 -10.97
N ALA A 95 6.21 -2.25 -11.61
CA ALA A 95 5.31 -1.12 -11.81
C ALA A 95 4.78 -1.10 -13.25
N LEU A 96 3.46 -1.17 -13.41
CA LEU A 96 2.75 -1.02 -14.68
C LEU A 96 2.15 0.39 -14.71
N VAL A 97 2.56 1.21 -15.67
CA VAL A 97 2.10 2.60 -15.81
C VAL A 97 1.39 2.73 -17.16
N GLU A 98 0.13 3.13 -17.12
CA GLU A 98 -0.70 3.37 -18.30
C GLU A 98 -1.16 4.84 -18.25
N GLU A 99 -0.42 5.74 -18.90
CA GLU A 99 -0.73 7.19 -18.88
C GLU A 99 -0.14 7.96 -20.07
N GLU A 100 -0.75 9.07 -20.51
CA GLU A 100 -0.18 9.96 -21.53
C GLU A 100 1.13 10.66 -21.07
N SER A 101 1.34 10.76 -19.75
CA SER A 101 2.55 11.31 -19.12
C SER A 101 3.64 10.27 -18.78
N ILE A 102 3.52 9.04 -19.36
CA ILE A 102 4.34 7.83 -19.09
C ILE A 102 5.81 8.14 -18.76
N LEU A 103 6.46 9.05 -19.48
CA LEU A 103 7.89 9.30 -19.34
C LEU A 103 8.29 9.83 -17.96
N GLN A 104 7.55 10.77 -17.37
CA GLN A 104 7.99 11.40 -16.11
C GLN A 104 7.75 10.48 -14.92
N LEU A 105 6.57 9.87 -14.84
CA LEU A 105 6.23 8.93 -13.76
C LEU A 105 7.05 7.66 -13.87
N ALA A 106 7.19 7.06 -15.06
CA ALA A 106 8.00 5.86 -15.24
C ALA A 106 9.48 6.11 -14.92
N ARG A 107 10.02 7.26 -15.32
CA ARG A 107 11.41 7.65 -14.98
C ARG A 107 11.59 7.77 -13.46
N THR A 108 10.70 8.49 -12.80
CA THR A 108 10.75 8.68 -11.34
C THR A 108 10.66 7.33 -10.61
N LEU A 109 9.75 6.44 -11.05
CA LEU A 109 9.61 5.11 -10.48
C LEU A 109 10.88 4.26 -10.72
N ALA A 110 11.44 4.28 -11.93
CA ALA A 110 12.66 3.55 -12.24
C ALA A 110 13.82 3.97 -11.32
N GLN A 111 14.03 5.28 -11.14
CA GLN A 111 15.06 5.84 -10.25
C GLN A 111 14.91 5.33 -8.81
N VAL A 112 13.70 5.43 -8.25
CA VAL A 112 13.44 5.03 -6.87
C VAL A 112 13.55 3.52 -6.67
N LEU A 113 13.09 2.72 -7.64
CA LEU A 113 13.26 1.27 -7.63
C LEU A 113 14.74 0.88 -7.71
N HIS A 114 15.58 1.69 -8.36
CA HIS A 114 17.03 1.52 -8.40
C HIS A 114 17.77 1.90 -7.11
N GLY A 115 17.12 2.56 -6.15
CA GLY A 115 17.80 3.00 -4.93
C GLY A 115 17.77 4.51 -4.68
N GLU A 116 17.37 5.31 -5.66
CA GLU A 116 17.39 6.76 -5.51
C GLU A 116 16.32 7.24 -4.52
N THR A 117 16.58 8.40 -3.93
CA THR A 117 15.66 9.03 -2.98
C THR A 117 14.40 9.49 -3.71
N PRO A 118 13.19 9.15 -3.21
CA PRO A 118 11.96 9.66 -3.81
C PRO A 118 11.89 11.20 -3.70
N PRO A 119 11.22 11.87 -4.65
CA PRO A 119 11.03 13.31 -4.59
C PRO A 119 10.24 13.72 -3.35
N SER A 120 10.39 14.98 -2.94
CA SER A 120 9.64 15.54 -1.81
C SER A 120 8.13 15.48 -2.08
N LEU A 121 7.35 15.12 -1.06
CA LEU A 121 5.89 15.17 -1.08
C LEU A 121 5.33 16.61 -1.05
N GLY A 122 6.20 17.61 -0.96
CA GLY A 122 5.80 19.01 -0.78
C GLY A 122 5.39 19.31 0.67
N PRO A 123 4.58 20.35 0.89
CA PRO A 123 4.12 20.75 2.22
C PRO A 123 3.35 19.63 2.92
N PHE A 124 3.59 19.47 4.22
CA PHE A 124 2.78 18.58 5.04
C PHE A 124 1.45 19.24 5.37
N SER A 125 0.36 18.52 5.14
CA SER A 125 -0.99 18.90 5.57
C SER A 125 -1.57 17.76 6.38
N MET A 126 -2.22 18.10 7.50
CA MET A 126 -2.79 17.10 8.41
C MET A 126 -3.88 16.30 7.72
N ALA A 127 -4.00 15.01 8.07
CA ALA A 127 -5.09 14.17 7.62
C ALA A 127 -6.43 14.76 8.05
N SER A 128 -7.42 14.75 7.15
CA SER A 128 -8.77 15.18 7.49
C SER A 128 -9.43 14.15 8.44
N PRO A 129 -10.43 14.57 9.24
CA PRO A 129 -11.19 13.64 10.07
C PRO A 129 -11.79 12.48 9.27
N GLU A 130 -12.23 12.72 8.05
CA GLU A 130 -12.80 11.73 7.14
C GLU A 130 -11.74 10.70 6.70
N GLU A 131 -10.52 11.15 6.37
CA GLU A 131 -9.41 10.25 6.01
C GLU A 131 -9.02 9.36 7.20
N ILE A 132 -8.96 9.92 8.40
CA ILE A 132 -8.68 9.17 9.62
C ILE A 132 -9.80 8.18 9.93
N GLN A 133 -11.06 8.58 9.77
CA GLN A 133 -12.21 7.70 10.00
C GLN A 133 -12.21 6.52 9.02
N ALA A 134 -11.94 6.76 7.74
CA ALA A 134 -11.83 5.71 6.74
C ALA A 134 -10.68 4.74 7.05
N LEU A 135 -9.52 5.26 7.48
CA LEU A 135 -8.39 4.44 7.92
C LEU A 135 -8.75 3.57 9.13
N MET A 136 -9.39 4.16 10.14
CA MET A 136 -9.79 3.44 11.36
C MET A 136 -10.84 2.37 11.05
N PHE A 137 -11.80 2.65 10.17
CA PHE A 137 -12.77 1.67 9.70
C PHE A 137 -12.08 0.47 9.04
N LEU A 138 -11.17 0.71 8.09
CA LEU A 138 -10.41 -0.35 7.42
C LEU A 138 -9.56 -1.17 8.41
N LYS A 139 -8.88 -0.49 9.34
CA LYS A 139 -8.07 -1.16 10.35
C LYS A 139 -8.91 -2.08 11.22
N ALA A 140 -10.05 -1.61 11.74
CA ALA A 140 -10.92 -2.43 12.60
C ALA A 140 -11.40 -3.71 11.90
N GLN A 141 -11.66 -3.65 10.60
CA GLN A 141 -12.11 -4.81 9.82
C GLN A 141 -10.99 -5.82 9.56
N LEU A 142 -9.74 -5.36 9.45
CA LEU A 142 -8.58 -6.16 9.11
C LEU A 142 -7.84 -6.69 10.36
N GLU A 143 -7.85 -5.93 11.45
CA GLU A 143 -7.17 -6.23 12.71
C GLU A 143 -7.33 -7.68 13.22
N PRO A 144 -8.51 -8.35 13.13
CA PRO A 144 -8.68 -9.71 13.63
C PRO A 144 -7.76 -10.76 13.00
N ARG A 145 -7.29 -10.54 11.77
CA ARG A 145 -6.41 -11.47 11.04
C ARG A 145 -5.00 -10.94 10.78
N TRP A 146 -4.80 -9.63 10.96
CA TRP A 146 -3.55 -8.95 10.65
C TRP A 146 -2.86 -8.48 11.94
N LYS A 147 -1.97 -9.32 12.48
CA LYS A 147 -1.27 -9.08 13.76
C LYS A 147 -0.55 -7.73 13.82
N LEU A 148 0.03 -7.28 12.72
CA LEU A 148 0.75 -5.99 12.67
C LEU A 148 -0.19 -4.77 12.70
N LEU A 149 -1.51 -4.96 12.57
CA LEU A 149 -2.50 -3.91 12.78
C LEU A 149 -2.99 -3.81 14.24
N GLN A 150 -2.71 -4.82 15.06
CA GLN A 150 -3.05 -4.85 16.50
C GLN A 150 -2.05 -4.01 17.29
N VAL A 151 -2.20 -2.69 17.21
CA VAL A 151 -1.30 -1.73 17.88
C VAL A 151 -1.77 -1.43 19.32
N ALA A 152 -3.01 -1.77 19.66
CA ALA A 152 -3.54 -1.66 21.02
C ALA A 152 -3.36 -2.98 21.79
N ALA A 153 -3.14 -2.88 23.10
CA ALA A 153 -3.19 -4.05 23.97
C ALA A 153 -4.59 -4.69 23.90
N PRO A 154 -4.70 -6.03 23.89
CA PRO A 154 -5.99 -6.69 23.98
C PRO A 154 -6.73 -6.19 25.23
N PRO A 155 -8.06 -5.96 25.17
CA PRO A 155 -8.81 -5.64 26.37
C PRO A 155 -8.61 -6.75 27.42
N PRO A 156 -8.45 -6.39 28.70
CA PRO A 156 -8.16 -7.33 29.79
C PRO A 156 -9.27 -8.35 30.04
#